data_AF-I1QG12-F1
#
_entry.id   AF-I1QG12-F1
#
_cell.length_a   1.000
_cell.length_b   1.000
_cell.length_c   1.000
_cell.angle_alpha   90.00
_cell.angle_beta   90.00
_cell.angle_gamma   90.00
#
_symmetry.space_group_name_H-M   'P 1'
#
loop_
_entity.id
_entity.type
_entity.pdbx_description
1 polymer ?
#
loop_
_entity_poly.entity_id
_entity_poly.type
_entity_poly.pdbx_seq_one_letter_code
_entity_poly.pdbx_strand_id
1 'polypeptide(L)'
;MPPIKLGDMSSFVRTTDPDDFGLRFNEEEANNCTKANALILNTFDELEADVLAALRAEYARIYTIGPLGTLLNHAADAIGGGLSLWKQDTECLAWLDTQQPRSAVENLVPGGPAALPPEFVVETDGRRCLATWCSQEQVLRHPAVGCFLTHSGWNSKCESVASGVPMVCWPVFADQYINRKYACESWDVGLRLDEEVRREQVTAQVKQVMESEEMRQDAARWKAKAEQAARLGGSSYKNLQSMVEVIRSFASDSKKAEA
;
A
#
# COMPACT_ATOMS: atom_id res chain seq x y z
N MET A 1 -3.64 18.45 -1.96
CA MET A 1 -3.44 17.81 -0.64
C MET A 1 -4.63 18.11 0.27
N PRO A 2 -5.16 17.15 1.05
CA PRO A 2 -6.25 17.42 2.00
C PRO A 2 -5.72 18.21 3.21
N PRO A 3 -6.56 19.00 3.93
CA PRO A 3 -6.12 19.74 5.11
C PRO A 3 -5.64 18.81 6.23
N ILE A 4 -4.34 18.86 6.56
CA ILE A 4 -3.69 17.98 7.54
C ILE A 4 -3.85 18.53 8.97
N LYS A 5 -4.27 17.67 9.91
CA LYS A 5 -4.31 17.98 11.35
C LYS A 5 -3.18 17.26 12.09
N LEU A 6 -2.87 17.68 13.32
CA LEU A 6 -1.83 17.02 14.13
C LEU A 6 -2.08 15.51 14.33
N GLY A 7 -3.35 15.10 14.49
CA GLY A 7 -3.72 13.69 14.61
C GLY A 7 -3.52 12.86 13.34
N ASP A 8 -3.39 13.52 12.19
CA ASP A 8 -3.10 12.86 10.91
C ASP A 8 -1.58 12.67 10.71
N MET A 9 -0.74 13.43 11.43
CA MET A 9 0.72 13.31 11.35
C MET A 9 1.20 11.98 11.94
N SER A 10 2.42 11.58 11.55
CA SER A 10 3.09 10.39 12.08
C SER A 10 2.92 10.29 13.59
N SER A 11 2.52 9.13 14.11
CA SER A 11 2.37 8.97 15.57
C SER A 11 3.68 9.21 16.31
N PHE A 12 4.82 9.04 15.65
CA PHE A 12 6.14 9.26 16.20
C PHE A 12 6.44 10.74 16.52
N VAL A 13 5.72 11.71 15.94
CA VAL A 13 5.87 13.13 16.30
C VAL A 13 4.84 13.60 17.33
N ARG A 14 3.93 12.72 17.78
CA ARG A 14 2.85 13.02 18.71
C ARG A 14 3.22 12.64 20.15
N THR A 15 4.32 13.18 20.63
CA THR A 15 4.86 12.92 21.98
C THR A 15 5.19 14.22 22.69
N THR A 16 5.16 14.19 24.02
CA THR A 16 5.64 15.28 24.89
C THR A 16 7.03 15.01 25.43
N ASP A 17 7.59 13.83 25.19
CA ASP A 17 8.94 13.47 25.60
C ASP A 17 9.94 13.89 24.49
N PRO A 18 10.84 14.85 24.75
CA PRO A 18 11.82 15.30 23.76
C PRO A 18 12.89 14.23 23.43
N ASP A 19 13.01 13.18 24.25
CA ASP A 19 13.94 12.07 24.03
C ASP A 19 13.24 10.79 23.57
N ASP A 20 11.97 10.89 23.15
CA ASP A 20 11.23 9.79 22.55
C ASP A 20 11.97 9.21 21.34
N PHE A 21 12.13 7.89 21.33
CA PHE A 21 12.83 7.18 20.27
C PHE A 21 12.21 7.42 18.89
N GLY A 22 10.88 7.38 18.78
CA GLY A 22 10.18 7.57 17.52
C GLY A 22 10.39 8.98 16.96
N LEU A 23 10.32 9.99 17.84
CA LEU A 23 10.59 11.38 17.46
C LEU A 23 12.03 11.54 16.94
N ARG A 24 13.02 11.07 17.70
CA ARG A 24 14.45 11.13 17.32
C ARG A 24 14.72 10.41 16.00
N PHE A 25 14.14 9.23 15.83
CA PHE A 25 14.25 8.46 14.59
C PHE A 25 13.70 9.26 13.39
N ASN A 26 12.52 9.88 13.51
CA ASN A 26 11.96 10.68 12.40
C ASN A 26 12.78 11.93 12.10
N GLU A 27 13.29 12.60 13.12
CA GLU A 27 14.19 13.75 12.96
C GLU A 27 15.47 13.36 12.23
N GLU A 28 16.13 12.26 12.64
CA GLU A 28 17.35 11.77 12.03
C GLU A 28 17.13 11.36 10.57
N GLU A 29 16.09 10.58 10.29
CA GLU A 29 15.77 10.14 8.93
C GLU A 29 15.43 11.31 8.01
N ALA A 30 14.61 12.27 8.47
CA ALA A 30 14.29 13.46 7.69
C ALA A 30 15.56 14.27 7.35
N ASN A 31 16.44 14.48 8.33
CA ASN A 31 17.71 15.16 8.13
C ASN A 31 18.64 14.38 7.19
N ASN A 32 18.66 13.05 7.26
CA ASN A 32 19.46 12.23 6.35
C ASN A 32 18.89 12.27 4.92
N CYS A 33 17.58 12.30 4.74
CA CYS A 33 16.96 12.48 3.43
C CYS A 33 17.41 13.79 2.75
N THR A 34 17.61 14.89 3.48
CA THR A 34 18.12 16.16 2.89
C THR A 34 19.52 16.05 2.27
N LYS A 35 20.30 15.05 2.67
CA LYS A 35 21.66 14.80 2.16
C LYS A 35 21.65 13.86 0.95
N ALA A 36 20.52 13.22 0.65
CA ALA A 36 20.42 12.24 -0.43
C ALA A 36 20.50 12.92 -1.81
N ASN A 37 21.25 12.32 -2.74
CA ASN A 37 21.33 12.83 -4.11
C ASN A 37 20.08 12.53 -4.96
N ALA A 38 19.27 11.58 -4.51
CA ALA A 38 18.01 11.20 -5.13
C ALA A 38 17.08 10.55 -4.10
N LEU A 39 15.77 10.68 -4.32
CA LEU A 39 14.73 9.91 -3.62
C LEU A 39 14.16 8.84 -4.54
N ILE A 40 13.92 7.64 -4.00
CA ILE A 40 13.27 6.53 -4.69
C ILE A 40 11.98 6.22 -3.93
N LEU A 41 10.84 6.40 -4.58
CA LEU A 41 9.53 6.34 -3.95
C LEU A 41 8.67 5.26 -4.61
N ASN A 42 8.08 4.39 -3.79
CA ASN A 42 7.05 3.44 -4.24
C ASN A 42 5.70 4.16 -4.40
N THR A 43 5.60 4.99 -5.43
CA THR A 43 4.38 5.71 -5.81
C THR A 43 4.42 6.01 -7.31
N PHE A 44 3.37 6.63 -7.85
CA PHE A 44 3.34 7.14 -9.23
C PHE A 44 2.82 8.57 -9.27
N ASP A 45 3.24 9.31 -10.29
CA ASP A 45 3.06 10.77 -10.35
C ASP A 45 1.63 11.26 -10.15
N GLU A 46 0.65 10.57 -10.72
CA GLU A 46 -0.76 10.97 -10.63
C GLU A 46 -1.38 10.72 -9.24
N LEU A 47 -0.85 9.78 -8.45
CA LEU A 47 -1.40 9.45 -7.13
C LEU A 47 -1.16 10.56 -6.10
N GLU A 48 -0.01 11.23 -6.24
CA GLU A 48 0.52 12.18 -5.25
C GLU A 48 1.07 13.45 -5.92
N ALA A 49 0.44 13.89 -7.01
CA ALA A 49 0.94 14.98 -7.87
C ALA A 49 1.36 16.24 -7.10
N ASP A 50 0.52 16.71 -6.17
CA ASP A 50 0.80 17.91 -5.36
C ASP A 50 2.01 17.72 -4.43
N VAL A 51 2.10 16.55 -3.78
CA VAL A 51 3.20 16.22 -2.86
C VAL A 51 4.51 16.11 -3.64
N LEU A 52 4.48 15.43 -4.78
CA LEU A 52 5.63 15.30 -5.66
C LEU A 52 6.06 16.63 -6.25
N ALA A 53 5.14 17.56 -6.53
CA ALA A 53 5.48 18.92 -6.94
C ALA A 53 6.27 19.66 -5.84
N ALA A 54 5.84 19.55 -4.58
CA ALA A 54 6.57 20.12 -3.44
C ALA A 54 7.94 19.47 -3.25
N LEU A 55 8.02 18.13 -3.29
CA LEU A 55 9.29 17.42 -3.16
C LEU A 55 10.26 17.77 -4.31
N ARG A 56 9.79 17.92 -5.54
CA ARG A 56 10.63 18.31 -6.69
C ARG A 56 11.20 19.73 -6.58
N ALA A 57 10.63 20.59 -5.73
CA ALA A 57 11.20 21.90 -5.42
C ALA A 57 12.42 21.80 -4.49
N GLU A 58 12.50 20.75 -3.68
CA GLU A 58 13.54 20.54 -2.67
C GLU A 58 14.63 19.55 -3.13
N TYR A 59 14.25 18.54 -3.92
CA TYR A 59 15.14 17.45 -4.33
C TYR A 59 15.41 17.48 -5.83
N ALA A 60 16.70 17.47 -6.19
CA ALA A 60 17.13 17.52 -7.58
C ALA A 60 16.74 16.26 -8.40
N ARG A 61 16.59 15.10 -7.75
CA ARG A 61 16.21 13.84 -8.39
C ARG A 61 15.22 13.07 -7.54
N ILE A 62 14.10 12.70 -8.16
CA ILE A 62 13.08 11.85 -7.56
C ILE A 62 12.67 10.81 -8.60
N TYR A 63 12.70 9.53 -8.20
CA TYR A 63 12.23 8.40 -8.98
C TYR A 63 10.98 7.83 -8.34
N THR A 64 9.83 8.06 -8.96
CA THR A 64 8.58 7.37 -8.63
C THR A 64 8.56 6.04 -9.39
N ILE A 65 8.69 4.93 -8.69
CA ILE A 65 8.85 3.58 -9.27
C ILE A 65 7.72 2.63 -8.83
N GLY A 66 6.58 3.17 -8.42
CA GLY A 66 5.44 2.40 -7.94
C GLY A 66 4.29 2.31 -8.96
N PRO A 67 3.25 1.52 -8.64
CA PRO A 67 3.25 0.54 -7.55
C PRO A 67 4.19 -0.63 -7.86
N LEU A 68 5.08 -0.96 -6.93
CA LEU A 68 6.14 -1.94 -7.17
C LEU A 68 5.60 -3.30 -7.62
N GLY A 69 4.54 -3.83 -7.00
CA GLY A 69 3.94 -5.11 -7.40
C GLY A 69 3.50 -5.14 -8.87
N THR A 70 2.78 -4.11 -9.33
CA THR A 70 2.37 -4.00 -10.75
C THR A 70 3.56 -3.88 -11.69
N LEU A 71 4.53 -3.03 -11.35
CA LEU A 71 5.74 -2.80 -12.14
C LEU A 71 6.56 -4.08 -12.30
N LEU A 72 6.75 -4.80 -11.19
CA LEU A 72 7.48 -6.05 -11.12
C LEU A 72 6.77 -7.17 -11.87
N ASN A 73 5.44 -7.25 -11.84
CA ASN A 73 4.69 -8.23 -12.62
C ASN A 73 4.85 -8.02 -14.13
N HIS A 74 4.82 -6.78 -14.61
CA HIS A 74 5.11 -6.50 -16.02
C HIS A 74 6.55 -6.83 -16.42
N ALA A 75 7.51 -6.60 -15.50
CA ALA A 75 8.90 -7.00 -15.72
C ALA A 75 9.06 -8.53 -15.72
N ALA A 76 8.40 -9.23 -14.79
CA ALA A 76 8.33 -10.69 -14.66
C ALA A 76 7.75 -11.35 -15.92
N ASP A 77 6.63 -10.82 -16.43
CA ASP A 77 6.02 -11.28 -17.68
C ASP A 77 6.96 -11.09 -18.87
N ALA A 78 7.75 -10.01 -18.89
CA ALA A 78 8.74 -9.76 -19.92
C ALA A 78 9.97 -10.69 -19.83
N ILE A 79 10.32 -11.17 -18.63
CA ILE A 79 11.49 -12.05 -18.39
C ILE A 79 11.11 -13.54 -18.17
N GLY A 80 9.83 -13.88 -18.18
CA GLY A 80 9.33 -15.25 -18.09
C GLY A 80 9.45 -15.92 -16.71
N GLY A 81 9.43 -15.16 -15.61
CA GLY A 81 9.57 -15.73 -14.26
C GLY A 81 8.92 -14.89 -13.16
N GLY A 82 8.16 -15.55 -12.26
CA GLY A 82 7.52 -14.89 -11.11
C GLY A 82 8.52 -14.47 -10.03
N LEU A 83 8.30 -13.31 -9.41
CA LEU A 83 9.23 -12.69 -8.45
C LEU A 83 8.96 -13.03 -6.98
N SER A 84 8.10 -14.02 -6.71
CA SER A 84 7.79 -14.43 -5.34
C SER A 84 8.89 -15.34 -4.79
N LEU A 85 9.56 -14.89 -3.71
CA LEU A 85 10.63 -15.63 -3.03
C LEU A 85 10.11 -16.70 -2.05
N TRP A 86 8.80 -16.76 -1.78
CA TRP A 86 8.20 -17.62 -0.76
C TRP A 86 7.25 -18.64 -1.37
N LYS A 87 7.20 -19.84 -0.77
CA LYS A 87 6.26 -20.90 -1.16
C LYS A 87 4.83 -20.41 -0.86
N GLN A 88 4.01 -20.34 -1.91
CA GLN A 88 2.68 -19.76 -1.83
C GLN A 88 1.69 -20.71 -1.16
N ASP A 89 0.87 -20.17 -0.25
CA ASP A 89 -0.31 -20.87 0.24
C ASP A 89 -1.43 -20.74 -0.80
N THR A 90 -1.68 -21.83 -1.53
CA THR A 90 -2.70 -21.91 -2.57
C THR A 90 -4.11 -22.16 -2.00
N GLU A 91 -4.24 -22.51 -0.72
CA GLU A 91 -5.54 -22.84 -0.12
C GLU A 91 -6.44 -21.60 -0.02
N CYS A 92 -5.86 -20.42 0.26
CA CYS A 92 -6.59 -19.17 0.28
C CYS A 92 -7.20 -18.82 -1.09
N LEU A 93 -6.42 -18.98 -2.16
CA LEU A 93 -6.89 -18.73 -3.53
C LEU A 93 -7.95 -19.75 -3.93
N ALA A 94 -7.74 -21.04 -3.62
CA ALA A 94 -8.75 -22.07 -3.88
C ALA A 94 -10.05 -21.84 -3.11
N TRP A 95 -9.99 -21.30 -1.90
CA TRP A 95 -11.19 -20.88 -1.17
C TRP A 95 -11.88 -19.70 -1.87
N LEU A 96 -11.12 -18.69 -2.31
CA LEU A 96 -11.66 -17.53 -3.03
C LEU A 96 -12.32 -17.90 -4.36
N ASP A 97 -11.81 -18.92 -5.08
CA ASP A 97 -12.40 -19.44 -6.32
C ASP A 97 -13.85 -19.93 -6.12
N THR A 98 -14.22 -20.32 -4.90
CA THR A 98 -15.58 -20.79 -4.56
C THR A 98 -16.54 -19.66 -4.17
N GLN A 99 -16.04 -18.43 -4.05
CA GLN A 99 -16.82 -17.28 -3.61
C GLN A 99 -17.42 -16.51 -4.78
N GLN A 100 -18.50 -15.77 -4.52
CA GLN A 100 -19.08 -14.88 -5.52
C GLN A 100 -18.18 -13.66 -5.75
N PRO A 101 -18.21 -13.05 -6.94
CA PRO A 101 -17.48 -11.80 -7.17
C PRO A 101 -17.87 -10.74 -6.15
N ARG A 102 -16.86 -10.09 -5.56
CA ARG A 102 -17.01 -9.04 -4.55
C ARG A 102 -17.86 -9.47 -3.35
N SER A 103 -17.72 -10.71 -2.89
CA SER A 103 -18.36 -11.18 -1.65
C SER A 103 -17.39 -11.40 -0.49
N ALA A 104 -16.08 -11.39 -0.74
CA ALA A 104 -15.06 -11.58 0.27
C ALA A 104 -14.47 -10.25 0.75
N VAL A 105 -14.11 -10.22 2.04
CA VAL A 105 -13.38 -9.12 2.67
C VAL A 105 -12.01 -9.64 3.05
N GLU A 106 -10.97 -9.05 2.50
CA GLU A 106 -9.60 -9.34 2.93
C GLU A 106 -9.31 -8.59 4.24
N ASN A 107 -8.68 -9.26 5.21
CA ASN A 107 -8.35 -8.66 6.49
C ASN A 107 -7.04 -9.21 7.05
N LEU A 108 -6.12 -8.29 7.37
CA LEU A 108 -4.89 -8.63 8.08
C LEU A 108 -5.13 -8.66 9.59
N VAL A 109 -4.98 -9.82 10.21
CA VAL A 109 -5.09 -10.00 11.66
C VAL A 109 -3.70 -10.07 12.30
N PRO A 110 -3.29 -9.07 13.12
CA PRO A 110 -2.04 -9.15 13.87
C PRO A 110 -2.03 -10.36 14.81
N GLY A 111 -0.90 -11.07 14.89
CA GLY A 111 -0.76 -12.27 15.73
C GLY A 111 -1.32 -13.56 15.10
N GLY A 112 -1.89 -13.49 13.89
CA GLY A 112 -2.33 -14.66 13.12
C GLY A 112 -3.54 -15.38 13.74
N PRO A 113 -3.83 -16.61 13.29
CA PRO A 113 -5.01 -17.36 13.72
C PRO A 113 -5.08 -17.60 15.23
N ALA A 114 -3.93 -17.66 15.92
CA ALA A 114 -3.86 -17.88 17.36
C ALA A 114 -4.33 -16.68 18.19
N ALA A 115 -4.37 -15.48 17.61
CA ALA A 115 -4.87 -14.27 18.27
C ALA A 115 -6.41 -14.17 18.24
N LEU A 116 -7.09 -15.04 17.49
CA LEU A 116 -8.55 -15.00 17.34
C LEU A 116 -9.24 -15.76 18.49
N PRO A 117 -10.33 -15.20 19.04
CA PRO A 117 -11.11 -15.91 20.06
C PRO A 117 -11.66 -17.25 19.53
N PRO A 118 -11.64 -18.35 20.32
CA PRO A 118 -12.17 -19.64 19.89
C PRO A 118 -13.62 -19.58 19.40
N GLU A 119 -14.46 -18.78 20.05
CA GLU A 119 -15.85 -18.54 19.66
C GLU A 119 -15.97 -17.88 18.28
N PHE A 120 -15.03 -17.02 17.91
CA PHE A 120 -14.98 -16.42 16.57
C PHE A 120 -14.69 -17.50 15.53
N VAL A 121 -13.71 -18.37 15.80
CA VAL A 121 -13.30 -19.47 14.91
C VAL A 121 -14.47 -20.39 14.61
N VAL A 122 -15.28 -20.73 15.62
CA VAL A 122 -16.47 -21.58 15.49
C VAL A 122 -17.61 -20.87 14.74
N GLU A 123 -17.97 -19.65 15.14
CA GLU A 123 -19.11 -18.91 14.57
C GLU A 123 -18.94 -18.56 13.08
N THR A 124 -17.69 -18.41 12.65
CA THR A 124 -17.34 -18.05 11.28
C THR A 124 -17.02 -19.24 10.39
N ASP A 125 -17.15 -20.47 10.92
CA ASP A 125 -16.89 -21.69 10.16
C ASP A 125 -17.72 -21.76 8.87
N GLY A 126 -17.11 -22.29 7.81
CA GLY A 126 -17.69 -22.36 6.47
C GLY A 126 -17.83 -21.03 5.72
N ARG A 127 -17.55 -19.88 6.35
CA ARG A 127 -17.61 -18.54 5.70
C ARG A 127 -16.31 -17.74 5.81
N ARG A 128 -15.22 -18.37 6.26
CA ARG A 128 -13.88 -17.76 6.33
C ARG A 128 -12.82 -18.68 5.75
N CYS A 129 -11.71 -18.08 5.36
CA CYS A 129 -10.41 -18.72 5.23
C CYS A 129 -9.45 -18.05 6.23
N LEU A 130 -8.69 -18.83 6.99
CA LEU A 130 -7.59 -18.30 7.82
C LEU A 130 -6.29 -18.88 7.30
N ALA A 131 -5.41 -18.00 6.81
CA ALA A 131 -4.05 -18.35 6.43
C ALA A 131 -3.07 -17.65 7.38
N THR A 132 -1.96 -18.32 7.71
CA THR A 132 -0.84 -17.66 8.43
C THR A 132 -0.03 -16.76 7.51
N TRP A 133 -0.08 -17.04 6.19
CA TRP A 133 0.51 -16.23 5.15
C TRP A 133 -0.23 -16.48 3.83
N CYS A 134 -0.50 -15.44 3.05
CA CYS A 134 -1.00 -15.53 1.68
C CYS A 134 -0.27 -14.50 0.81
N SER A 135 -0.33 -14.67 -0.52
CA SER A 135 0.09 -13.60 -1.42
C SER A 135 -0.99 -12.51 -1.43
N GLN A 136 -0.86 -11.52 -0.55
CA GLN A 136 -1.82 -10.41 -0.42
C GLN A 136 -2.13 -9.76 -1.77
N GLU A 137 -1.11 -9.53 -2.62
CA GLU A 137 -1.31 -9.00 -3.96
C GLU A 137 -2.22 -9.89 -4.83
N GLN A 138 -2.04 -11.22 -4.82
CA GLN A 138 -2.91 -12.13 -5.57
C GLN A 138 -4.32 -12.18 -4.99
N VAL A 139 -4.44 -12.16 -3.65
CA VAL A 139 -5.75 -12.13 -2.97
C VAL A 139 -6.50 -10.85 -3.33
N LEU A 140 -5.88 -9.68 -3.22
CA LEU A 140 -6.50 -8.41 -3.58
C LEU A 140 -6.86 -8.33 -5.07
N ARG A 141 -6.12 -8.99 -5.95
CA ARG A 141 -6.47 -9.09 -7.39
C ARG A 141 -7.60 -10.08 -7.68
N HIS A 142 -7.95 -10.94 -6.73
CA HIS A 142 -8.95 -11.96 -6.93
C HIS A 142 -10.36 -11.34 -7.06
N PRO A 143 -11.16 -11.69 -8.09
CA PRO A 143 -12.49 -11.08 -8.33
C PRO A 143 -13.48 -11.20 -7.17
N ALA A 144 -13.31 -12.20 -6.30
CA ALA A 144 -14.12 -12.38 -5.11
C ALA A 144 -13.90 -11.30 -4.04
N VAL A 145 -12.73 -10.65 -3.99
CA VAL A 145 -12.43 -9.63 -2.98
C VAL A 145 -13.08 -8.31 -3.39
N GLY A 146 -13.97 -7.81 -2.52
CA GLY A 146 -14.67 -6.54 -2.73
C GLY A 146 -14.22 -5.41 -1.81
N CYS A 147 -13.58 -5.74 -0.68
CA CYS A 147 -13.16 -4.79 0.34
C CYS A 147 -11.91 -5.29 1.03
N PHE A 148 -11.03 -4.36 1.40
CA PHE A 148 -9.83 -4.64 2.18
C PHE A 148 -9.86 -3.88 3.52
N LEU A 149 -9.94 -4.62 4.63
CA LEU A 149 -9.79 -4.06 5.97
C LEU A 149 -8.30 -3.99 6.31
N THR A 150 -7.79 -2.77 6.49
CA THR A 150 -6.35 -2.51 6.57
C THR A 150 -5.99 -1.45 7.60
N HIS A 151 -4.80 -1.58 8.18
CA HIS A 151 -4.21 -0.54 9.01
C HIS A 151 -3.68 0.65 8.20
N SER A 152 -3.81 0.65 6.87
CA SER A 152 -3.37 1.73 5.99
C SER A 152 -1.85 1.92 5.91
N GLY A 153 -1.07 0.84 6.06
CA GLY A 153 0.35 0.83 5.73
C GLY A 153 0.57 1.05 4.23
N TRP A 154 1.65 1.74 3.86
CA TRP A 154 1.86 2.23 2.49
C TRP A 154 1.88 1.10 1.43
N ASN A 155 2.56 0.00 1.70
CA ASN A 155 2.64 -1.13 0.76
C ASN A 155 1.26 -1.75 0.49
N SER A 156 0.52 -2.09 1.55
CA SER A 156 -0.83 -2.65 1.44
C SER A 156 -1.80 -1.70 0.72
N LYS A 157 -1.65 -0.37 0.92
CA LYS A 157 -2.42 0.62 0.15
C LYS A 157 -2.07 0.64 -1.33
N CYS A 158 -0.79 0.60 -1.66
CA CYS A 158 -0.35 0.53 -3.06
C CYS A 158 -0.90 -0.73 -3.74
N GLU A 159 -0.90 -1.88 -3.06
CA GLU A 159 -1.48 -3.12 -3.57
C GLU A 159 -3.00 -3.03 -3.75
N SER A 160 -3.72 -2.41 -2.81
CA SER A 160 -5.17 -2.20 -2.92
C SER A 160 -5.52 -1.28 -4.08
N VAL A 161 -4.79 -0.18 -4.24
CA VAL A 161 -4.93 0.77 -5.37
C VAL A 161 -4.64 0.08 -6.69
N ALA A 162 -3.54 -0.67 -6.78
CA ALA A 162 -3.17 -1.44 -7.97
C ALA A 162 -4.17 -2.55 -8.31
N SER A 163 -4.89 -3.07 -7.31
CA SER A 163 -5.90 -4.12 -7.51
C SER A 163 -7.29 -3.57 -7.80
N GLY A 164 -7.52 -2.28 -7.50
CA GLY A 164 -8.81 -1.62 -7.62
C GLY A 164 -9.79 -2.03 -6.51
N VAL A 165 -9.27 -2.33 -5.32
CA VAL A 165 -10.06 -2.76 -4.16
C VAL A 165 -10.21 -1.58 -3.18
N PRO A 166 -11.45 -1.15 -2.89
CA PRO A 166 -11.74 -0.21 -1.82
C PRO A 166 -11.35 -0.70 -0.42
N MET A 167 -11.13 0.23 0.50
CA MET A 167 -10.58 -0.06 1.82
C MET A 167 -11.50 0.36 2.97
N VAL A 168 -11.47 -0.41 4.06
CA VAL A 168 -11.82 0.08 5.40
C VAL A 168 -10.52 0.26 6.16
N CYS A 169 -10.29 1.47 6.67
CA CYS A 169 -9.00 1.90 7.20
C CYS A 169 -9.04 2.07 8.72
N TRP A 170 -8.14 1.37 9.42
CA TRP A 170 -7.98 1.45 10.87
C TRP A 170 -6.51 1.65 11.28
N PRO A 171 -6.01 2.90 11.26
CA PRO A 171 -4.61 3.19 11.55
C PRO A 171 -4.25 2.90 13.00
N VAL A 172 -3.04 2.39 13.22
CA VAL A 172 -2.50 2.02 14.52
C VAL A 172 -1.31 2.93 14.90
N PHE A 173 -0.31 3.07 14.03
CA PHE A 173 0.92 3.84 14.33
C PHE A 173 1.59 4.43 13.08
N ALA A 174 2.64 5.22 13.28
CA ALA A 174 3.46 5.85 12.23
C ALA A 174 2.62 6.64 11.21
N ASP A 175 2.93 6.49 9.93
CA ASP A 175 2.34 7.14 8.76
C ASP A 175 0.91 6.66 8.42
N GLN A 176 0.41 5.63 9.10
CA GLN A 176 -0.89 5.04 8.81
C GLN A 176 -2.05 6.04 8.89
N TYR A 177 -1.93 7.06 9.74
CA TYR A 177 -2.95 8.10 9.92
C TYR A 177 -3.05 9.01 8.70
N ILE A 178 -1.91 9.51 8.18
CA ILE A 178 -1.89 10.34 6.96
C ILE A 178 -2.28 9.49 5.75
N ASN A 179 -1.79 8.25 5.70
CA ASN A 179 -2.15 7.31 4.65
C ASN A 179 -3.66 7.09 4.60
N ARG A 180 -4.30 6.79 5.74
CA ARG A 180 -5.76 6.66 5.81
C ARG A 180 -6.46 7.91 5.29
N LYS A 181 -5.96 9.10 5.67
CA LYS A 181 -6.55 10.37 5.25
C LYS A 181 -6.59 10.51 3.73
N TYR A 182 -5.49 10.20 3.04
CA TYR A 182 -5.46 10.22 1.57
C TYR A 182 -6.46 9.25 0.95
N ALA A 183 -6.58 8.03 1.48
CA ALA A 183 -7.56 7.06 0.97
C ALA A 183 -9.00 7.56 1.12
N CYS A 184 -9.32 8.19 2.24
CA CYS A 184 -10.68 8.63 2.55
C CYS A 184 -11.07 10.00 1.98
N GLU A 185 -10.12 10.94 1.85
CA GLU A 185 -10.43 12.35 1.56
C GLU A 185 -9.79 12.86 0.26
N SER A 186 -8.99 12.06 -0.44
CA SER A 186 -8.31 12.49 -1.68
C SER A 186 -8.42 11.50 -2.81
N TRP A 187 -8.45 10.22 -2.49
CA TRP A 187 -8.58 9.18 -3.49
C TRP A 187 -10.01 8.64 -3.58
N ASP A 188 -10.83 8.87 -2.56
CA ASP A 188 -12.22 8.42 -2.44
C ASP A 188 -12.38 6.89 -2.55
N VAL A 189 -11.40 6.15 -2.03
CA VAL A 189 -11.33 4.68 -2.09
C VAL A 189 -11.35 4.02 -0.73
N GLY A 190 -11.72 4.74 0.34
CA GLY A 190 -11.86 4.08 1.62
C GLY A 190 -12.64 4.84 2.66
N LEU A 191 -13.08 4.09 3.66
CA LEU A 191 -13.78 4.62 4.84
C LEU A 191 -12.99 4.32 6.10
N ARG A 192 -13.18 5.16 7.11
CA ARG A 192 -12.44 5.08 8.36
C ARG A 192 -13.20 4.31 9.44
N LEU A 193 -12.47 3.51 10.23
CA LEU A 193 -12.87 3.16 11.60
C LEU A 193 -12.36 4.19 12.61
N ASP A 194 -13.20 4.47 13.61
CA ASP A 194 -12.80 5.33 14.72
C ASP A 194 -11.74 4.64 15.59
N GLU A 195 -11.14 5.41 16.51
CA GLU A 195 -10.12 4.92 17.43
C GLU A 195 -10.67 3.81 18.33
N GLU A 196 -11.87 4.02 18.88
CA GLU A 196 -12.61 2.99 19.61
C GLU A 196 -13.48 2.17 18.65
N VAL A 197 -12.98 0.99 18.26
CA VAL A 197 -13.65 0.12 17.30
C VAL A 197 -14.77 -0.66 17.95
N ARG A 198 -15.96 -0.56 17.35
CA ARG A 198 -17.15 -1.33 17.72
C ARG A 198 -17.59 -2.23 16.58
N ARG A 199 -18.15 -3.40 16.91
CA ARG A 199 -18.61 -4.40 15.92
C ARG A 199 -19.61 -3.79 14.92
N GLU A 200 -20.53 -2.97 15.41
CA GLU A 200 -21.58 -2.33 14.61
C GLU A 200 -20.96 -1.38 13.60
N GLN A 201 -19.93 -0.64 14.01
CA GLN A 201 -19.20 0.27 13.13
C GLN A 201 -18.45 -0.49 12.04
N VAL A 202 -17.70 -1.55 12.39
CA VAL A 202 -17.01 -2.38 11.40
C VAL A 202 -17.99 -2.92 10.38
N THR A 203 -19.12 -3.45 10.84
CA THR A 203 -20.17 -4.00 9.99
C THR A 203 -20.75 -2.93 9.05
N ALA A 204 -21.04 -1.73 9.56
CA ALA A 204 -21.59 -0.64 8.77
C ALA A 204 -20.60 -0.17 7.69
N GLN A 205 -19.33 0.03 8.06
CA GLN A 205 -18.30 0.51 7.13
C GLN A 205 -18.01 -0.53 6.04
N VAL A 206 -17.86 -1.80 6.41
CA VAL A 206 -17.65 -2.88 5.42
C VAL A 206 -18.83 -2.97 4.47
N LYS A 207 -20.08 -2.93 4.96
CA LYS A 207 -21.26 -2.94 4.08
C LYS A 207 -21.27 -1.74 3.14
N GLN A 208 -21.04 -0.54 3.67
CA GLN A 208 -21.02 0.67 2.87
C GLN A 208 -19.95 0.61 1.76
N VAL A 209 -18.75 0.12 2.07
CA VAL A 209 -17.70 -0.08 1.07
C VAL A 209 -18.11 -1.10 0.01
N MET A 210 -18.65 -2.26 0.42
CA MET A 210 -19.04 -3.35 -0.48
C MET A 210 -20.20 -2.96 -1.42
N GLU A 211 -21.10 -2.09 -0.96
CA GLU A 211 -22.29 -1.66 -1.70
C GLU A 211 -22.06 -0.39 -2.55
N SER A 212 -21.02 0.40 -2.28
CA SER A 212 -20.76 1.66 -2.96
C SER A 212 -20.25 1.48 -4.40
N GLU A 213 -21.06 1.89 -5.38
CA GLU A 213 -20.63 1.96 -6.77
C GLU A 213 -19.61 3.09 -7.00
N GLU A 214 -19.80 4.25 -6.38
CA GLU A 214 -18.92 5.42 -6.55
C GLU A 214 -17.48 5.07 -6.14
N MET A 215 -17.32 4.50 -4.95
CA MET A 215 -16.01 4.10 -4.42
C MET A 215 -15.35 3.02 -5.30
N ARG A 216 -16.15 2.13 -5.89
CA ARG A 216 -15.68 1.12 -6.85
C ARG A 216 -15.20 1.76 -8.15
N GLN A 217 -15.90 2.77 -8.66
CA GLN A 217 -15.48 3.52 -9.85
C GLN A 217 -14.18 4.29 -9.57
N ASP A 218 -14.05 4.91 -8.41
CA ASP A 218 -12.84 5.59 -7.97
C ASP A 218 -11.65 4.61 -7.86
N ALA A 219 -11.86 3.45 -7.24
CA ALA A 219 -10.84 2.41 -7.13
C ALA A 219 -10.41 1.86 -8.50
N ALA A 220 -11.37 1.63 -9.40
CA ALA A 220 -11.08 1.20 -10.77
C ALA A 220 -10.31 2.26 -11.57
N ARG A 221 -10.63 3.55 -11.38
CA ARG A 221 -9.89 4.67 -11.99
C ARG A 221 -8.44 4.68 -11.52
N TRP A 222 -8.20 4.54 -10.21
CA TRP A 222 -6.84 4.53 -9.66
C TRP A 222 -6.05 3.30 -10.10
N LYS A 223 -6.68 2.13 -10.18
CA LYS A 223 -6.10 0.93 -10.78
C LYS A 223 -5.62 1.18 -12.21
N ALA A 224 -6.47 1.74 -13.06
CA ALA A 224 -6.12 2.01 -14.46
C ALA A 224 -4.91 2.96 -14.57
N LYS A 225 -4.84 3.98 -13.72
CA LYS A 225 -3.69 4.90 -13.65
C LYS A 225 -2.41 4.21 -13.18
N ALA A 226 -2.52 3.35 -12.15
CA ALA A 226 -1.41 2.54 -11.67
C ALA A 226 -0.86 1.62 -12.77
N GLU A 227 -1.73 0.92 -13.51
CA GLU A 227 -1.37 0.10 -14.66
C GLU A 227 -0.70 0.93 -15.77
N GLN A 228 -1.25 2.12 -16.07
CA GLN A 228 -0.68 3.02 -17.07
C GLN A 228 0.72 3.54 -16.69
N ALA A 229 0.97 3.80 -15.41
CA ALA A 229 2.28 4.22 -14.92
C ALA A 229 3.30 3.08 -14.95
N ALA A 230 2.86 1.86 -14.60
CA ALA A 230 3.74 0.70 -14.44
C ALA A 230 4.01 -0.10 -15.73
N ARG A 231 3.14 0.01 -16.76
CA ARG A 231 3.32 -0.71 -18.03
C ARG A 231 4.64 -0.37 -18.73
N LEU A 232 5.04 -1.19 -19.70
CA LEU A 232 6.19 -0.92 -20.58
C LEU A 232 6.07 0.48 -21.22
N GLY A 233 7.08 1.32 -20.98
CA GLY A 233 7.11 2.71 -21.45
C GLY A 233 6.25 3.71 -20.64
N GLY A 234 5.59 3.26 -19.57
CA GLY A 234 4.93 4.10 -18.57
C GLY A 234 5.92 4.94 -17.75
N SER A 235 5.41 5.88 -16.96
CA SER A 235 6.23 6.82 -16.17
C SER A 235 7.10 6.09 -15.15
N SER A 236 6.50 5.21 -14.33
CA SER A 236 7.23 4.44 -13.31
C SER A 236 8.26 3.49 -13.93
N TYR A 237 7.93 2.89 -15.07
CA TYR A 237 8.85 2.05 -15.83
C TYR A 237 10.06 2.85 -16.33
N LYS A 238 9.84 4.02 -16.93
CA LYS A 238 10.92 4.91 -17.40
C LYS A 238 11.78 5.42 -16.24
N ASN A 239 11.16 5.76 -15.12
CA ASN A 239 11.89 6.18 -13.92
C ASN A 239 12.78 5.05 -13.38
N LEU A 240 12.28 3.82 -13.34
CA LEU A 240 13.08 2.65 -12.96
C LEU A 240 14.28 2.45 -13.93
N GLN A 241 14.05 2.54 -15.25
CA GLN A 241 15.14 2.44 -16.23
C GLN A 241 16.20 3.53 -16.03
N SER A 242 15.77 4.78 -15.92
CA SER A 242 16.67 5.92 -15.70
C SER A 242 17.47 5.78 -14.41
N MET A 243 16.82 5.33 -13.33
CA MET A 243 17.48 5.05 -12.06
C MET A 243 18.56 3.96 -12.21
N VAL A 244 18.26 2.86 -12.90
CA VAL A 244 19.21 1.76 -13.14
C VAL A 244 20.40 2.24 -13.98
N GLU A 245 20.18 3.08 -14.99
CA GLU A 245 21.25 3.67 -15.81
C GLU A 245 22.19 4.54 -14.97
N VAL A 246 21.65 5.40 -14.11
CA VAL A 246 22.44 6.23 -13.19
C VAL A 246 23.23 5.39 -12.19
N ILE A 247 22.62 4.34 -11.62
CA ILE A 247 23.35 3.44 -10.70
C ILE A 247 24.50 2.73 -11.43
N ARG A 248 24.28 2.30 -12.68
CA ARG A 248 25.31 1.66 -13.50
C ARG A 248 26.46 2.61 -13.84
N SER A 249 26.19 3.90 -14.07
CA SER A 249 27.26 4.86 -14.36
C SER A 249 28.20 5.03 -13.18
N PHE A 250 27.68 5.08 -11.94
CA PHE A 250 28.53 5.12 -10.75
C PHE A 250 29.45 3.90 -10.63
N ALA A 251 28.92 2.70 -10.91
CA ALA A 251 29.73 1.48 -10.88
C ALA A 251 30.84 1.47 -11.96
N SER A 252 30.61 2.12 -13.10
CA SER A 252 31.65 2.26 -14.14
C SER A 252 32.68 3.32 -13.81
N ASP A 253 32.29 4.39 -13.12
CA ASP A 253 33.20 5.48 -12.74
C ASP A 253 34.13 5.06 -11.58
N SER A 254 33.63 4.32 -10.60
CA SER A 254 34.48 3.73 -9.54
C SER A 254 35.54 2.79 -10.10
N LYS A 255 35.19 1.95 -11.09
CA LYS A 255 36.15 1.06 -11.75
C LYS A 255 37.22 1.79 -12.56
N LYS A 256 36.92 2.99 -13.07
CA LYS A 256 37.90 3.85 -13.77
C LYS A 256 38.77 4.64 -12.81
N ALA A 257 38.28 4.96 -11.61
CA ALA A 257 39.06 5.67 -10.60
C ALA A 257 40.06 4.75 -9.86
N GLU A 258 39.83 3.44 -9.88
CA GLU A 258 40.70 2.41 -9.29
C GLU A 258 41.76 1.84 -10.27
N ALA A 259 41.72 2.23 -11.55
CA ALA A 259 42.63 1.78 -12.62
C ALA A 259 43.62 2.87 -13.03
#